data_AF-A0A959TEM8-F1
#
_entry.id   AF-A0A959TEM8-F1
#
_cell.length_a   1.000
_cell.length_b   1.000
_cell.length_c   1.000
_cell.angle_alpha   90.00
_cell.angle_beta   90.00
_cell.angle_gamma   90.00
#
_symmetry.space_group_name_H-M   'P 1'
#
loop_
_entity.id
_entity.type
_entity.pdbx_description
1 polymer ?
#
loop_
_entity_poly.entity_id
_entity_poly.type
_entity_poly.pdbx_seq_one_letter_code
_entity_poly.pdbx_strand_id
1 'polypeptide(L)' 'SVYPNPTDGIVRIRRAGEAADVRVELLDVSGRLVLVERLHLASGAEHTMDLRGLVPAGSYVLRLNA' A
#
# COMPACT_ATOMS: atom_id res chain seq x y z
N SER A 1 5.14 8.46 0.02
CA SER A 1 4.74 8.37 -1.40
C SER A 1 4.46 6.93 -1.75
N VAL A 2 3.73 6.69 -2.85
CA VAL A 2 3.36 5.36 -3.34
C VAL A 2 3.69 5.31 -4.83
N TYR A 3 4.41 4.27 -5.28
CA TYR A 3 4.83 4.14 -6.69
C TYR A 3 5.18 2.70 -7.08
N PRO A 4 5.15 2.36 -8.38
CA PRO A 4 4.55 3.14 -9.44
C PRO A 4 3.02 3.14 -9.35
N ASN A 5 2.38 4.13 -9.98
CA ASN A 5 0.95 4.17 -10.20
C ASN A 5 0.71 4.70 -11.63
N PRO A 6 0.30 3.86 -12.61
CA PRO A 6 -0.12 2.45 -12.49
C PRO A 6 1.01 1.47 -12.09
N THR A 7 0.67 0.23 -11.71
CA THR A 7 1.62 -0.83 -11.33
C THR A 7 1.24 -2.19 -11.93
N ASP A 8 2.22 -3.08 -12.11
CA ASP A 8 2.05 -4.48 -12.51
C ASP A 8 1.84 -5.42 -11.29
N GLY A 9 1.37 -4.86 -10.18
CA GLY A 9 1.11 -5.58 -8.93
C GLY A 9 2.25 -5.50 -7.90
N ILE A 10 3.34 -4.78 -8.17
CA ILE A 10 4.38 -4.48 -7.17
C ILE A 10 4.30 -3.01 -6.79
N VAL A 11 3.94 -2.73 -5.54
CA VAL A 11 3.78 -1.37 -5.01
C VAL A 11 4.87 -1.07 -3.99
N ARG A 12 5.51 0.08 -4.11
CA ARG A 12 6.47 0.61 -3.14
C ARG A 12 5.84 1.76 -2.37
N ILE A 13 5.95 1.69 -1.05
CA ILE A 13 5.50 2.71 -0.12
C ILE A 13 6.74 3.29 0.55
N ARG A 14 7.02 4.57 0.32
CA ARG A 14 8.13 5.27 0.95
C ARG A 14 7.62 6.27 2.00
N ARG A 15 8.15 6.17 3.22
CA ARG A 15 7.87 7.14 4.29
C ARG A 15 8.82 8.32 4.16
N ALA A 16 8.28 9.52 3.90
CA ALA A 16 9.07 10.74 3.78
C ALA A 16 9.15 11.54 5.10
N GLY A 17 8.20 11.34 6.02
CA GLY A 17 8.18 12.01 7.33
C GLY A 17 8.75 11.14 8.45
N GLU A 18 8.51 11.57 9.69
CA GLU A 18 8.92 10.85 10.91
C GLU A 18 8.46 9.40 10.93
N ALA A 19 9.15 8.57 11.72
CA ALA A 19 8.76 7.18 11.92
C ALA A 19 7.32 7.08 12.46
N ALA A 20 6.52 6.14 11.94
CA ALA A 20 5.17 5.90 12.43
C ALA A 20 4.68 4.49 12.12
N ASP A 21 3.69 4.06 12.92
CA ASP A 21 2.88 2.90 12.61
C ASP A 21 1.85 3.28 11.54
N VAL A 22 1.93 2.64 10.38
CA VAL A 22 1.06 2.88 9.23
C VAL A 22 0.19 1.67 9.00
N ARG A 23 -1.12 1.90 8.99
CA ARG A 23 -2.10 0.94 8.51
C ARG A 23 -2.33 1.15 7.02
N VAL A 24 -1.93 0.16 6.23
CA VAL A 24 -2.08 0.14 4.77
C VAL A 24 -3.34 -0.65 4.44
N GLU A 25 -4.26 -0.02 3.72
CA GLU A 25 -5.53 -0.63 3.32
C GLU A 25 -5.66 -0.60 1.80
N LEU A 26 -5.97 -1.75 1.21
CA LEU A 26 -6.31 -1.87 -0.20
C LEU A 26 -7.81 -2.13 -0.31
N LEU A 27 -8.50 -1.25 -1.04
CA LEU A 27 -9.93 -1.35 -1.29
C LEU A 27 -10.16 -1.54 -2.78
N ASP A 28 -11.12 -2.39 -3.16
CA ASP A 28 -11.58 -2.44 -4.55
C ASP A 28 -12.44 -1.21 -4.90
N VAL A 29 -12.80 -1.06 -6.18
CA VAL A 29 -13.59 0.09 -6.66
C VAL A 29 -14.97 0.22 -6.01
N SER A 30 -15.49 -0.85 -5.40
CA SER A 30 -16.75 -0.80 -4.65
C SER A 30 -16.57 -0.28 -3.21
N GLY A 31 -15.32 -0.04 -2.79
CA GLY A 31 -14.97 0.34 -1.42
C GLY A 31 -14.87 -0.84 -0.46
N ARG A 32 -14.90 -2.08 -0.96
CA ARG A 32 -14.70 -3.26 -0.12
C ARG A 32 -13.20 -3.41 0.18
N LEU A 33 -12.88 -3.55 1.46
CA LEU A 33 -11.51 -3.84 1.91
C LEU A 33 -11.11 -5.25 1.45
N VAL A 34 -10.01 -5.34 0.69
CA VAL A 34 -9.49 -6.61 0.15
C VAL A 34 -8.18 -7.02 0.81
N LEU A 35 -7.40 -6.07 1.33
CA LEU A 35 -6.15 -6.34 2.05
C LEU A 35 -5.90 -5.26 3.10
N VAL A 36 -5.36 -5.68 4.25
CA VAL A 36 -4.87 -4.77 5.30
C VAL A 36 -3.52 -5.25 5.81
N GLU A 37 -2.58 -4.32 5.93
CA GLU A 37 -1.25 -4.55 6.51
C GLU A 37 -0.97 -3.48 7.56
N ARG A 38 -0.25 -3.85 8.63
CA ARG A 38 0.23 -2.91 9.66
C ARG A 38 1.74 -2.91 9.62
N LEU A 39 2.31 -1.73 9.41
CA LEU A 39 3.73 -1.54 9.19
C LEU A 39 4.27 -0.53 10.18
N HIS A 40 5.43 -0.81 10.76
CA HIS A 40 6.24 0.23 11.38
C HIS A 40 7.21 0.77 10.33
N LEU A 41 6.99 2.00 9.84
CA LEU A 41 7.84 2.60 8.82
C LEU A 41 8.72 3.67 9.45
N ALA A 42 10.04 3.41 9.50
CA ALA A 42 11.02 4.41 9.88
C ALA A 42 11.10 5.56 8.85
N SER A 43 11.65 6.70 9.27
CA SER A 43 11.89 7.83 8.36
C SER A 43 12.80 7.41 7.20
N GLY A 44 12.39 7.70 5.98
CA GLY A 44 13.09 7.33 4.75
C GLY A 44 12.95 5.86 4.34
N ALA A 45 12.32 5.01 5.15
CA ALA A 45 12.15 3.59 4.84
C ALA A 45 11.23 3.38 3.63
N GLU A 46 11.50 2.29 2.91
CA GLU A 46 10.66 1.79 1.83
C GLU A 46 10.12 0.40 2.19
N HIS A 47 8.85 0.19 1.92
CA HIS A 47 8.19 -1.11 2.00
C HIS A 47 7.69 -1.52 0.63
N THR A 48 7.87 -2.79 0.26
CA THR A 48 7.39 -3.35 -1.00
C THR A 48 6.25 -4.32 -0.72
N MET A 49 5.12 -4.10 -1.38
CA MET A 49 3.98 -5.00 -1.40
C MET A 49 3.91 -5.71 -2.75
N ASP A 50 3.85 -7.03 -2.72
CA ASP A 50 3.57 -7.85 -3.90
C ASP A 50 2.10 -8.30 -3.88
N LEU A 51 1.29 -7.70 -4.73
CA LEU A 51 -0.15 -7.95 -4.85
C LEU A 51 -0.45 -9.05 -5.87
N ARG A 52 0.55 -9.54 -6.60
CA ARG A 52 0.36 -10.51 -7.68
C ARG A 52 -0.12 -11.84 -7.09
N GLY A 53 -1.23 -12.34 -7.59
CA GLY A 53 -1.86 -13.56 -7.10
C GLY A 53 -2.59 -13.42 -5.75
N LEU A 54 -2.45 -12.28 -5.05
CA LEU A 54 -3.23 -11.98 -3.84
C LEU A 54 -4.59 -11.37 -4.17
N VAL A 55 -4.62 -10.51 -5.21
CA VAL A 55 -5.84 -9.86 -5.67
C VAL A 55 -5.98 -9.98 -7.20
N PRO A 56 -7.21 -10.03 -7.75
CA PRO A 56 -7.42 -9.98 -9.19
C PRO A 56 -6.87 -8.69 -9.81
N ALA A 57 -6.50 -8.73 -11.10
CA ALA A 57 -6.14 -7.53 -11.84
C ALA A 57 -7.33 -6.55 -11.90
N GLY A 58 -7.07 -5.27 -11.65
CA GLY A 58 -8.10 -4.24 -11.63
C GLY A 58 -7.63 -2.95 -10.97
N SER A 59 -8.55 -1.99 -10.86
CA SER A 59 -8.32 -0.73 -10.14
C SER A 59 -8.59 -0.90 -8.66
N TYR A 60 -7.71 -0.36 -7.83
CA TYR A 60 -7.82 -0.38 -6.38
C TYR A 60 -7.48 1.00 -5.81
N VAL A 61 -8.00 1.26 -4.62
CA VAL A 61 -7.65 2.43 -3.82
C VAL A 61 -6.74 1.96 -2.69
N LEU A 62 -5.51 2.50 -2.64
CA LEU A 62 -4.61 2.31 -1.51
C LEU A 62 -4.78 3.48 -0.53
N ARG A 63 -5.09 3.19 0.73
CA ARG A 63 -5.14 4.16 1.83
C ARG A 63 -3.99 3.90 2.79
N LEU A 64 -3.32 4.97 3.19
CA LEU A 64 -2.27 4.96 4.21
C LEU A 64 -2.76 5.79 5.39
N ASN A 65 -3.04 5.13 6.51
CA ASN A 65 -3.47 5.78 7.74
C ASN A 65 -2.32 5.68 8.75
N ALA A 66 -1.81 6.82 9.20
CA ALA A 66 -0.73 6.93 10.19
C ALA A 66 -1.23 7.58 11.47
#